data_AF-A0A438GX57-F1
#
_entry.id   AF-A0A438GX57-F1
#
_cell.length_a   1.000
_cell.length_b   1.000
_cell.length_c   1.000
_cell.angle_alpha   90.00
_cell.angle_beta   90.00
_cell.angle_gamma   90.00
#
_symmetry.space_group_name_H-M   'P 1'
#
loop_
_entity.id
_entity.type
_entity.pdbx_description
1 polymer ?
#
loop_
_entity_poly.entity_id
_entity_poly.type
_entity_poly.pdbx_seq_one_letter_code
_entity_poly.pdbx_strand_id
1 'polypeptide(L)'
;MLWLMGYSSSVDERPMEKTVGLDLMFTEVCRCIQDEELGIIGLYGMGGAGKTTLMTKVNNEFIRASKSFEIAIWVVVSRPASVEKVQEVISQQVTHS
;
A
#
# COMPACT_ATOMS: atom_id res chain seq x y z
N MET A 1 2.12 10.21 16.08
CA MET A 1 0.94 10.95 15.63
C MET A 1 -0.25 10.00 15.76
N LEU A 2 -1.01 10.17 16.85
CA LEU A 2 -2.10 9.26 17.21
C LEU A 2 -3.38 9.59 16.41
N TRP A 3 -4.18 8.54 16.20
CA TRP A 3 -5.56 8.48 15.71
C TRP A 3 -5.80 8.57 14.20
N LEU A 4 -5.87 7.39 13.58
CA LEU A 4 -6.99 7.03 12.71
C LEU A 4 -7.35 5.56 12.98
N MET A 5 -8.27 5.32 13.91
CA MET A 5 -9.21 4.21 13.72
C MET A 5 -10.17 4.66 12.62
N GLY A 6 -9.68 4.66 11.38
CA GLY A 6 -10.48 4.91 10.20
C GLY A 6 -10.81 3.56 9.59
N TYR A 7 -12.03 3.10 9.80
CA TYR A 7 -12.64 2.12 8.92
C TYR A 7 -12.70 2.76 7.53
N SER A 8 -11.94 2.24 6.58
CA SER A 8 -11.98 2.61 5.16
C SER A 8 -12.25 1.32 4.41
N SER A 9 -13.52 1.08 4.09
CA SER A 9 -13.90 0.07 3.11
C SER A 9 -13.52 0.62 1.73
N SER A 10 -12.72 -0.14 0.98
CA SER A 10 -12.03 0.23 -0.27
C SER A 10 -10.89 1.24 -0.10
N VAL A 11 -9.76 0.97 -0.75
CA VAL A 11 -8.59 1.85 -0.72
C VAL A 11 -8.91 3.12 -1.52
N ASP A 12 -8.99 4.25 -0.82
CA ASP A 12 -9.14 5.56 -1.43
C ASP A 12 -7.79 6.16 -1.87
N GLU A 13 -7.86 7.13 -2.79
CA GLU A 13 -6.71 7.93 -3.16
C GLU A 13 -6.17 8.64 -1.91
N ARG A 14 -4.87 8.48 -1.66
CA ARG A 14 -4.21 9.07 -0.51
C ARG A 14 -3.61 10.43 -0.87
N PRO A 15 -3.72 11.45 0.00
CA PRO A 15 -3.07 12.73 -0.24
C PRO A 15 -1.59 12.55 -0.51
N MET A 16 -1.12 13.12 -1.62
CA MET A 16 0.27 13.01 -2.05
C MET A 16 0.74 14.36 -2.61
N GLU A 17 1.88 14.83 -2.11
CA GLU A 17 2.54 16.01 -2.67
C GLU A 17 3.23 15.66 -4.00
N LYS A 18 3.50 16.68 -4.82
CA LYS A 18 4.27 16.50 -6.06
C LYS A 18 5.63 15.91 -5.73
N THR A 19 5.93 14.74 -6.30
CA THR A 19 7.23 14.06 -6.12
C THR A 19 8.04 14.08 -7.41
N VAL A 20 9.36 13.99 -7.27
CA VAL A 20 10.33 13.86 -8.37
C VAL A 20 11.30 12.73 -8.05
N GLY A 21 11.85 12.08 -9.07
CA GLY A 21 12.90 11.06 -8.89
C GLY A 21 12.42 9.67 -8.44
N LEU A 22 11.09 9.45 -8.38
CA LEU A 22 10.51 8.15 -8.03
C LEU A 22 10.17 7.28 -9.25
N ASP A 23 10.34 7.80 -10.47
CA ASP A 23 9.75 7.20 -11.69
C ASP A 23 10.35 5.82 -12.04
N LEU A 24 11.66 5.66 -11.88
CA LEU A 24 12.33 4.37 -12.09
C LEU A 24 11.86 3.32 -11.08
N MET A 25 11.81 3.67 -9.80
CA MET A 25 11.39 2.76 -8.73
C MET A 25 9.90 2.42 -8.82
N PHE A 26 9.08 3.40 -9.21
CA PHE A 26 7.66 3.20 -9.46
C PHE A 26 7.45 2.19 -10.60
N THR A 27 8.17 2.36 -11.70
CA THR A 27 8.10 1.45 -12.85
C THR A 27 8.49 0.02 -12.46
N GLU A 28 9.57 -0.13 -11.69
CA GLU A 28 10.03 -1.45 -11.26
C GLU A 28 9.05 -2.13 -10.30
N VAL A 29 8.49 -1.39 -9.33
CA VAL A 29 7.47 -1.94 -8.43
C VAL A 29 6.23 -2.36 -9.21
N CYS A 30 5.76 -1.55 -10.17
CA CYS A 30 4.61 -1.90 -11.01
C CYS A 30 4.88 -3.15 -11.84
N ARG A 31 6.09 -3.29 -12.40
CA ARG A 31 6.51 -4.50 -13.13
C ARG A 31 6.46 -5.74 -12.23
N CYS A 32 6.98 -5.64 -11.01
CA CYS A 32 6.95 -6.76 -10.06
C CYS A 32 5.54 -7.13 -9.61
N ILE A 33 4.62 -6.15 -9.49
CA ILE A 33 3.23 -6.42 -9.10
C ILE A 33 2.46 -7.17 -10.20
N GLN A 34 2.82 -6.95 -11.47
CA GLN A 34 2.21 -7.63 -12.63
C GLN A 34 2.80 -9.03 -12.87
N ASP A 35 3.87 -9.39 -12.17
CA ASP A 35 4.54 -10.68 -12.30
C ASP A 35 3.87 -11.71 -11.39
N GLU A 36 3.08 -12.62 -11.98
CA GLU A 36 2.33 -13.65 -11.27
C GLU A 36 3.23 -14.67 -10.53
N GLU A 37 4.53 -14.73 -10.86
CA GLU A 37 5.49 -15.60 -10.16
C GLU A 37 5.99 -14.97 -8.84
N LEU A 38 5.74 -13.68 -8.60
CA LEU A 38 6.19 -12.96 -7.40
C LEU A 38 5.10 -12.92 -6.32
N GLY A 39 5.39 -13.52 -5.16
CA GLY A 39 4.46 -13.53 -4.01
C GLY A 39 4.62 -12.39 -3.00
N ILE A 40 5.82 -11.79 -2.88
CA ILE A 40 6.12 -10.75 -1.87
C ILE A 40 7.12 -9.73 -2.43
N ILE A 41 6.81 -8.43 -2.32
CA ILE A 41 7.71 -7.33 -2.67
C ILE A 41 8.10 -6.58 -1.39
N GLY A 42 9.39 -6.57 -1.06
CA GLY A 42 9.92 -5.86 0.10
C GLY A 42 10.64 -4.57 -0.28
N LEU A 43 10.17 -3.42 0.23
CA LEU A 43 10.89 -2.14 0.12
C LEU A 43 11.67 -1.87 1.41
N TYR A 44 12.99 -1.78 1.33
CA TYR A 44 13.88 -1.53 2.47
C TYR A 44 14.86 -0.39 2.18
N GLY A 45 15.44 0.19 3.25
CA GLY A 45 16.36 1.32 3.14
C GLY A 45 16.27 2.27 4.34
N MET A 46 17.12 3.30 4.35
CA MET A 46 17.22 4.28 5.43
C MET A 46 15.88 4.99 5.72
N GLY A 47 15.70 5.46 6.97
CA GLY A 47 14.61 6.38 7.31
C GLY A 47 14.63 7.61 6.41
N GLY A 48 13.46 8.10 5.97
CA GLY A 48 13.36 9.26 5.07
C GLY A 48 13.60 8.97 3.59
N ALA A 49 14.03 7.76 3.19
CA ALA A 49 14.30 7.42 1.79
C ALA A 49 13.06 7.35 0.85
N GLY A 50 11.86 7.71 1.34
CA GLY A 50 10.65 7.75 0.50
C GLY A 50 9.95 6.42 0.23
N LYS A 51 10.26 5.34 0.97
CA LYS A 51 9.62 4.01 0.79
C LYS A 51 8.10 4.05 0.89
N THR A 52 7.57 4.68 1.94
CA THR A 52 6.12 4.85 2.12
C THR A 52 5.54 5.76 1.04
N THR A 53 6.27 6.81 0.65
CA THR A 53 5.88 7.72 -0.44
C THR A 53 5.76 7.00 -1.78
N LEU A 54 6.69 6.09 -2.09
CA LEU A 54 6.63 5.25 -3.28
C LEU A 54 5.40 4.34 -3.27
N MET A 55 5.13 3.65 -2.15
CA MET A 55 3.93 2.82 -2.04
C MET A 55 2.63 3.63 -2.13
N THR A 56 2.59 4.86 -1.62
CA THR A 56 1.46 5.77 -1.80
C THR A 56 1.24 6.10 -3.29
N LYS A 57 2.31 6.37 -4.04
CA LYS A 57 2.24 6.61 -5.50
C LYS A 57 1.67 5.39 -6.23
N VAL A 58 2.20 4.21 -5.93
CA VAL A 58 1.74 2.92 -6.48
C VAL A 58 0.25 2.74 -6.22
N ASN A 59 -0.17 2.85 -4.97
CA ASN A 59 -1.56 2.75 -4.56
C ASN A 59 -2.50 3.67 -5.36
N ASN A 60 -2.17 4.96 -5.44
CA ASN A 60 -3.00 5.95 -6.11
C ASN A 60 -3.08 5.72 -7.62
N GLU A 61 -1.96 5.36 -8.27
CA GLU A 61 -1.97 5.03 -9.70
C GLU A 61 -2.81 3.77 -9.98
N PHE A 62 -2.80 2.77 -9.11
CA PHE A 62 -3.65 1.58 -9.26
C PHE A 62 -5.15 1.90 -9.15
N ILE A 63 -5.54 2.77 -8.20
CA ILE A 63 -6.92 3.26 -8.08
C ILE A 63 -7.31 4.03 -9.36
N ARG A 64 -6.45 4.94 -9.83
CA ARG A 64 -6.70 5.76 -11.02
C ARG A 64 -6.75 4.93 -12.32
N ALA A 65 -5.91 3.90 -12.43
CA ALA A 65 -5.84 3.04 -13.61
C ALA A 65 -7.03 2.06 -13.71
N SER A 66 -7.81 1.91 -12.63
CA SER A 66 -9.12 1.22 -12.64
C SER A 66 -9.13 -0.18 -13.25
N LYS A 67 -8.11 -1.05 -13.00
CA LYS A 67 -8.16 -2.51 -13.25
C LYS A 67 -6.81 -3.23 -13.06
N SER A 68 -6.63 -3.91 -11.94
CA SER A 68 -5.75 -5.10 -11.85
C SER A 68 -6.04 -5.97 -10.64
N PHE A 69 -6.56 -5.39 -9.56
CA PHE A 69 -6.95 -6.12 -8.35
C PHE A 69 -8.42 -5.88 -8.02
N GLU A 70 -9.13 -6.94 -7.62
CA GLU A 70 -10.50 -6.86 -7.09
C GLU A 70 -10.49 -6.19 -5.71
N ILE A 71 -9.47 -6.50 -4.90
CA ILE A 71 -9.30 -5.95 -3.55
C ILE A 71 -7.84 -5.51 -3.37
N ALA A 72 -7.65 -4.27 -2.97
CA ALA A 72 -6.38 -3.77 -2.42
C ALA A 72 -6.58 -3.49 -0.92
N ILE A 73 -5.57 -3.77 -0.09
CA ILE A 73 -5.65 -3.57 1.37
C ILE A 73 -4.38 -2.86 1.83
N TRP A 74 -4.54 -1.70 2.48
CA TRP A 74 -3.43 -0.97 3.09
C TRP A 74 -3.45 -1.10 4.61
N VAL A 75 -2.44 -1.76 5.19
CA VAL A 75 -2.31 -1.92 6.65
C VAL A 75 -1.04 -1.23 7.16
N VAL A 76 -1.18 -0.39 8.20
CA VAL A 76 -0.05 0.23 8.89
C VAL A 76 0.25 -0.55 10.16
N VAL A 77 1.45 -1.11 10.27
CA VAL A 77 1.89 -1.85 11.47
C VAL A 77 2.98 -1.06 12.20
N SER A 78 2.68 -0.61 13.42
CA SER A 78 3.65 -0.01 14.33
C SER A 78 4.11 -1.00 15.39
N ARG A 79 5.22 -0.72 16.07
CA ARG A 79 5.68 -1.52 17.22
C ARG A 79 4.90 -1.12 18.50
N PRO A 80 4.56 -2.09 19.37
CA PRO A 80 4.69 -3.53 19.18
C PRO A 80 3.69 -4.04 18.13
N ALA A 81 4.16 -4.93 17.25
CA ALA A 81 3.31 -5.51 16.21
C ALA A 81 2.43 -6.63 16.81
N SER A 82 1.18 -6.73 16.35
CA SER A 82 0.25 -7.81 16.71
C SER A 82 -0.30 -8.41 15.43
N VAL A 83 -0.11 -9.72 15.26
CA VAL A 83 -0.61 -10.47 14.11
C VAL A 83 -2.14 -10.49 14.12
N GLU A 84 -2.74 -10.67 15.29
CA GLU A 84 -4.21 -10.68 15.49
C GLU A 84 -4.84 -9.38 14.98
N LYS A 85 -4.27 -8.22 15.33
CA LYS A 85 -4.76 -6.92 14.86
C LYS A 85 -4.65 -6.75 13.35
N VAL A 86 -3.57 -7.26 12.75
CA VAL A 86 -3.40 -7.21 11.28
C VAL A 86 -4.43 -8.10 10.59
N GLN A 87 -4.65 -9.31 11.10
CA GLN A 87 -5.63 -10.25 10.56
C GLN A 87 -7.06 -9.74 10.71
N GLU A 88 -7.40 -9.08 11.83
CA GLU A 88 -8.70 -8.45 12.05
C GLU A 88 -8.98 -7.38 10.99
N VAL A 89 -8.03 -6.48 10.75
CA VAL A 89 -8.15 -5.43 9.71
C VAL A 89 -8.32 -6.06 8.32
N ILE A 90 -7.54 -7.09 7.98
CA ILE A 90 -7.65 -7.77 6.68
C ILE A 90 -9.01 -8.46 6.54
N SER A 91 -9.45 -9.20 7.56
CA SER A 91 -10.72 -9.95 7.55
C SER A 91 -11.92 -9.03 7.35
N GLN A 92 -11.92 -7.85 7.97
CA GLN A 92 -12.98 -6.86 7.80
C GLN A 92 -13.07 -6.36 6.36
N GLN A 93 -11.95 -6.18 5.66
CA GLN A 93 -11.96 -5.69 4.28
C GLN A 93 -12.42 -6.75 3.27
N VAL A 94 -11.99 -8.00 3.46
CA VAL A 94 -12.34 -9.10 2.55
C VAL A 94 -13.81 -9.52 2.71
N THR A 95 -14.38 -9.46 3.93
CA THR A 95 -15.76 -9.93 4.19
C THR A 95 -16.83 -8.93 3.72
N HIS A 96 -16.45 -7.68 3.43
CA HIS A 96 -17.34 -6.61 2.98
C HIS A 96 -17.23 -6.28 1.48
N SER A 97 -16.42 -7.02 0.71
CA SER A 97 -16.25 -6.88 -0.74
C SER A 97 -17.19 -7.81 -1.52
#